data_AF-M5EFC3-F1
#
_entry.id   AF-M5EFC3-F1
#
_cell.length_a   1.000
_cell.length_b   1.000
_cell.length_c   1.000
_cell.angle_alpha   90.00
_cell.angle_beta   90.00
_cell.angle_gamma   90.00
#
_symmetry.space_group_name_H-M   'P 1'
#
loop_
_entity.id
_entity.type
_entity.pdbx_description
1 polymer ?
#
loop_
_entity_poly.entity_id
_entity_poly.type
_entity_poly.pdbx_seq_one_letter_code
_entity_poly.pdbx_strand_id
1 'polypeptide(L)'
;MTAGCCGGNENKENNGGNNMMPDMAKKMMSNMQNKGFSPQEMCEKMTASVEKTAKLAGQANDEVQMLFEEWAEQVEKELLDLLKNIQEDKNDFDAGEAAESLKVSEDTVLFFLSRLIKNKKIEVTSLKLK
;
A
#
# COMPACT_ATOMS: atom_id res chain seq x y z
N MET A 1 23.14 -75.24 12.62
CA MET A 1 24.20 -74.55 13.39
C MET A 1 23.50 -73.40 14.12
N THR A 2 22.93 -73.68 15.30
CA THR A 2 23.51 -73.31 16.61
C THR A 2 23.74 -71.79 16.70
N ALA A 3 22.75 -71.06 17.24
CA ALA A 3 22.63 -70.69 18.65
C ALA A 3 23.49 -69.47 19.02
N GLY A 4 22.83 -68.41 19.47
CA GLY A 4 23.46 -67.17 19.91
C GLY A 4 22.54 -66.31 20.78
N CYS A 5 22.47 -66.68 22.06
CA CYS A 5 22.29 -65.88 23.27
C CYS A 5 20.99 -65.11 23.59
N CYS A 6 20.59 -65.36 24.84
CA CYS A 6 19.53 -64.84 25.69
C CYS A 6 19.63 -63.35 26.09
N GLY A 7 18.51 -62.85 26.66
CA GLY A 7 18.41 -61.65 27.50
C GLY A 7 17.39 -60.67 26.92
N GLY A 8 16.36 -60.19 27.61
CA GLY A 8 15.90 -60.24 28.99
C GLY A 8 14.50 -59.61 29.03
N ASN A 9 13.72 -59.93 30.07
CA ASN A 9 12.33 -59.53 30.22
C ASN A 9 12.28 -58.27 31.10
N GLU A 10 11.85 -57.11 30.58
CA GLU A 10 11.56 -55.93 31.41
C GLU A 10 10.31 -55.18 30.89
N ASN A 11 9.27 -55.23 31.72
CA ASN A 11 8.16 -54.28 31.77
C ASN A 11 8.68 -52.85 31.96
N LYS A 12 8.13 -51.87 31.24
CA LYS A 12 7.80 -50.54 31.81
C LYS A 12 6.96 -49.68 30.85
N GLU A 13 5.76 -49.39 31.34
CA GLU A 13 4.99 -48.14 31.23
C GLU A 13 5.45 -47.12 30.19
N ASN A 14 4.53 -46.71 29.32
CA ASN A 14 4.42 -45.28 29.03
C ASN A 14 2.98 -44.85 28.78
N ASN A 15 2.45 -44.20 29.80
CA ASN A 15 1.50 -43.10 29.80
C ASN A 15 0.82 -42.75 28.47
N GLY A 16 -0.51 -42.83 28.47
CA GLY A 16 -1.40 -42.20 27.50
C GLY A 16 -1.23 -40.69 27.48
N GLY A 17 -0.22 -40.24 26.74
CA GLY A 17 0.12 -38.85 26.55
C GLY A 17 -0.31 -38.34 25.18
N ASN A 18 -1.31 -37.45 25.22
CA ASN A 18 -1.43 -36.30 24.33
C ASN A 18 -2.03 -36.51 22.91
N ASN A 19 -3.35 -36.74 22.88
CA ASN A 19 -4.20 -36.59 21.69
C ASN A 19 -4.50 -35.11 21.32
N MET A 20 -3.64 -34.15 21.68
CA MET A 20 -3.91 -32.71 21.53
C MET A 20 -3.47 -32.10 20.18
N MET A 21 -2.72 -32.84 19.35
CA MET A 21 -2.24 -32.34 18.05
C MET A 21 -3.26 -32.33 16.89
N PRO A 22 -4.28 -33.20 16.80
CA PRO A 22 -5.24 -33.17 15.70
C PRO A 22 -6.16 -31.94 15.74
N ASP A 23 -6.54 -31.50 16.94
CA ASP A 23 -7.57 -30.47 17.12
C ASP A 23 -7.06 -29.06 16.76
N MET A 24 -5.80 -28.77 17.07
CA MET A 24 -5.21 -27.47 16.73
C MET A 24 -5.02 -27.33 15.21
N ALA A 25 -4.59 -28.41 14.54
CA ALA A 25 -4.49 -28.47 13.07
C ALA A 25 -5.87 -28.35 12.40
N LYS A 26 -6.88 -29.05 12.93
CA LYS A 26 -8.26 -29.00 12.44
C LYS A 26 -8.91 -27.63 12.61
N LYS A 27 -8.62 -26.93 13.72
CA LYS A 27 -9.10 -25.58 14.00
C LYS A 27 -8.44 -24.53 13.09
N MET A 28 -7.17 -24.73 12.75
CA MET A 28 -6.48 -23.88 11.77
C MET A 28 -7.02 -24.07 10.35
N MET A 29 -7.29 -25.32 9.95
CA MET A 29 -7.87 -25.67 8.65
C MET A 29 -9.31 -25.17 8.52
N SER A 30 -10.13 -25.31 9.57
CA SER A 30 -11.49 -24.79 9.64
C SER A 30 -11.54 -23.26 9.60
N ASN A 31 -10.63 -22.56 10.30
CA ASN A 31 -10.54 -21.11 10.25
C ASN A 31 -10.11 -20.57 8.88
N MET A 32 -9.37 -21.36 8.10
CA MET A 32 -8.98 -21.01 6.74
C MET A 32 -10.10 -21.27 5.72
N GLN A 33 -10.95 -22.28 5.97
CA GLN A 33 -12.12 -22.59 5.15
C GLN A 33 -13.32 -21.67 5.43
N ASN A 34 -13.40 -21.08 6.64
CA ASN A 34 -14.50 -20.23 7.09
C ASN A 34 -14.27 -18.73 6.89
N LYS A 35 -13.05 -18.33 6.54
CA LYS A 35 -12.77 -17.01 5.97
C LYS A 35 -12.76 -17.22 4.46
N GLY A 36 -13.71 -16.62 3.73
CA GLY A 36 -13.86 -16.75 2.28
C GLY A 36 -12.64 -16.30 1.49
N PHE A 37 -11.56 -17.05 1.60
CA PHE A 37 -10.30 -16.88 0.92
C PHE A 37 -10.33 -17.87 -0.23
N SER A 38 -10.92 -17.48 -1.35
CA SER A 38 -10.72 -18.23 -2.57
C SER A 38 -9.35 -17.82 -3.13
N PRO A 39 -8.42 -18.78 -3.33
CA PRO A 39 -7.16 -18.49 -4.02
C PRO A 39 -7.40 -17.86 -5.40
N GLN A 40 -8.56 -18.15 -5.99
CA GLN A 40 -9.03 -17.55 -7.22
C GLN A 40 -9.32 -16.04 -7.09
N GLU A 41 -10.03 -15.57 -6.06
CA GLU A 41 -10.24 -14.11 -5.84
C GLU A 41 -8.93 -13.39 -5.52
N MET A 42 -7.97 -14.05 -4.86
CA MET A 42 -6.65 -13.47 -4.64
C MET A 42 -5.89 -13.32 -5.96
N CYS A 43 -5.86 -14.37 -6.78
CA CYS A 43 -5.26 -14.32 -8.11
C CYS A 43 -5.96 -13.28 -8.98
N GLU A 44 -7.28 -13.19 -8.95
CA GLU A 44 -8.06 -12.17 -9.66
C GLU A 44 -7.73 -10.75 -9.18
N LYS A 45 -7.62 -10.52 -7.86
CA LYS A 45 -7.21 -9.21 -7.31
C LYS A 45 -5.77 -8.84 -7.66
N MET A 46 -4.87 -9.82 -7.67
CA MET A 46 -3.47 -9.61 -8.03
C MET A 46 -3.33 -9.33 -9.52
N THR A 47 -4.02 -10.09 -10.37
CA THR A 47 -4.10 -9.86 -11.82
C THR A 47 -4.77 -8.52 -12.13
N ALA A 48 -5.87 -8.14 -11.47
CA ALA A 48 -6.50 -6.84 -11.63
C ALA A 48 -5.58 -5.68 -11.22
N SER A 49 -4.76 -5.88 -10.18
CA SER A 49 -3.76 -4.90 -9.76
C SER A 49 -2.63 -4.79 -10.80
N VAL A 50 -2.17 -5.90 -11.36
CA VAL A 50 -1.19 -5.95 -12.46
C VAL A 50 -1.77 -5.34 -13.74
N GLU A 51 -3.04 -5.57 -14.07
CA GLU A 51 -3.75 -4.96 -15.20
C GLU A 51 -3.92 -3.46 -15.03
N LYS A 52 -4.20 -2.97 -13.82
CA LYS A 52 -4.25 -1.54 -13.51
C LYS A 52 -2.86 -0.90 -13.65
N THR A 53 -1.81 -1.57 -13.17
CA THR A 53 -0.42 -1.12 -13.32
C THR A 53 0.06 -1.19 -14.77
N ALA A 54 -0.31 -2.21 -15.54
CA ALA A 54 0.02 -2.36 -16.95
C ALA A 54 -0.76 -1.39 -17.84
N LYS A 55 -2.02 -1.07 -17.50
CA LYS A 55 -2.75 0.04 -18.12
C LYS A 55 -2.01 1.36 -17.93
N LEU A 56 -1.50 1.65 -16.74
CA LEU A 56 -0.75 2.89 -16.48
C LEU A 56 0.64 2.89 -17.15
N ALA A 57 1.33 1.74 -17.20
CA ALA A 57 2.68 1.64 -17.76
C ALA A 57 2.72 1.50 -19.30
N GLY A 58 1.59 1.16 -19.94
CA GLY A 58 1.50 0.93 -21.39
C GLY A 58 0.73 1.99 -22.19
N GLN A 59 0.25 3.06 -21.57
CA GLN A 59 -0.68 4.00 -22.22
C GLN A 59 -0.03 5.19 -22.93
N ALA A 60 1.19 5.57 -22.58
CA ALA A 60 1.85 6.75 -23.14
C ALA A 60 3.24 6.37 -23.64
N ASN A 61 3.53 6.72 -24.90
CA ASN A 61 4.90 6.71 -25.41
C ASN A 61 5.72 7.83 -24.73
N ASP A 62 7.05 7.80 -24.89
CA ASP A 62 7.97 8.74 -24.21
C ASP A 62 7.62 10.21 -24.45
N GLU A 63 7.11 10.54 -25.65
CA GLU A 63 6.69 11.89 -26.01
C GLU A 63 5.49 12.37 -25.18
N VAL A 64 4.46 11.54 -25.01
CA VAL A 64 3.28 11.87 -24.20
C VAL A 64 3.64 11.97 -22.72
N GLN A 65 4.58 11.14 -22.24
CA GLN A 65 5.09 11.25 -20.87
C GLN A 65 5.81 12.58 -20.65
N MET A 66 6.68 12.97 -21.59
CA MET A 66 7.40 14.25 -21.54
C MET A 66 6.43 15.44 -21.51
N LEU A 67 5.39 15.43 -22.34
CA LEU A 67 4.36 16.49 -22.33
C LEU A 67 3.64 16.58 -20.98
N PHE A 68 3.36 15.44 -20.35
CA PHE A 68 2.77 15.43 -19.00
C PHE A 68 3.75 15.98 -17.95
N GLU A 69 5.03 15.65 -18.04
CA GLU A 69 6.06 16.17 -17.14
C GLU A 69 6.22 17.68 -17.28
N GLU A 70 6.29 18.20 -18.51
CA GLU A 70 6.35 19.64 -18.78
C GLU A 70 5.13 20.38 -18.23
N TRP A 71 3.93 19.82 -18.46
CA TRP A 71 2.70 20.36 -17.90
C TRP A 71 2.71 20.33 -16.37
N ALA A 72 3.14 19.22 -15.76
CA ALA A 72 3.21 19.10 -14.31
C ALA A 72 4.22 20.08 -13.70
N GLU A 73 5.35 20.34 -14.37
CA GLU A 73 6.31 21.36 -13.98
C GLU A 73 5.72 22.78 -14.07
N GLN A 74 4.91 23.05 -15.10
CA GLN A 74 4.23 24.33 -15.24
C GLN A 74 3.24 24.55 -14.08
N VAL A 75 2.41 23.55 -13.76
CA VAL A 75 1.47 23.61 -12.63
C VAL A 75 2.22 23.80 -11.31
N GLU A 76 3.37 23.14 -11.10
CA GLU A 76 4.20 23.36 -9.90
C GLU A 76 4.71 24.81 -9.81
N LYS A 77 5.14 25.41 -10.93
CA LYS A 77 5.62 26.80 -10.96
C LYS A 77 4.50 27.78 -10.62
N GLU A 78 3.34 27.63 -11.26
CA GLU A 78 2.17 28.48 -11.02
C GLU A 78 1.68 28.37 -9.56
N LEU A 79 1.66 27.15 -9.00
CA LEU A 79 1.31 26.95 -7.59
C LEU A 79 2.32 27.63 -6.65
N LEU A 80 3.63 27.55 -6.94
CA LEU A 80 4.64 28.26 -6.14
C LEU A 80 4.46 29.77 -6.18
N ASP A 81 4.11 30.33 -7.34
CA ASP A 81 3.87 31.77 -7.47
C ASP A 81 2.59 32.19 -6.73
N LEU A 82 1.52 31.39 -6.78
CA LEU A 82 0.33 31.59 -5.94
C LEU A 82 0.69 31.60 -4.45
N LEU A 83 1.49 30.63 -3.98
CA LEU A 83 1.90 30.54 -2.58
C LEU A 83 2.72 31.75 -2.12
N LYS A 84 3.58 32.29 -2.99
CA LYS A 84 4.33 33.53 -2.69
C LYS A 84 3.39 34.72 -2.52
N ASN A 85 2.43 34.88 -3.43
CA ASN A 85 1.46 35.98 -3.36
C ASN A 85 0.63 35.91 -2.08
N ILE A 86 0.14 34.70 -1.73
CA ILE A 86 -0.61 34.47 -0.47
C ILE A 86 0.24 34.81 0.76
N GLN A 87 1.52 34.45 0.74
CA GLN A 87 2.46 34.77 1.82
C GLN A 87 2.68 36.28 1.98
N GLU A 88 2.81 37.02 0.88
CA GLU A 88 2.95 38.48 0.88
C GLU A 88 1.68 39.17 1.43
N ASP A 89 0.51 38.67 1.05
CA ASP A 89 -0.80 39.19 1.49
C ASP A 89 -1.18 38.74 2.91
N LYS A 90 -0.39 37.85 3.53
CA LYS A 90 -0.65 37.23 4.86
C LYS A 90 -2.01 36.54 4.95
N ASN A 91 -2.48 35.99 3.84
CA ASN A 91 -3.72 35.21 3.79
C ASN A 91 -3.43 33.73 4.08
N ASP A 92 -4.46 33.01 4.55
CA ASP A 92 -4.40 31.56 4.66
C ASP A 92 -4.56 30.94 3.25
N PHE A 93 -3.93 29.79 3.02
CA PHE A 93 -4.08 29.07 1.75
C PHE A 93 -5.46 28.40 1.65
N ASP A 94 -6.16 28.62 0.54
CA ASP A 94 -7.39 27.93 0.17
C ASP A 94 -7.19 27.03 -1.06
N ALA A 95 -7.47 25.74 -0.90
CA ALA A 95 -7.26 24.75 -1.97
C ALA A 95 -8.27 24.88 -3.11
N GLY A 96 -9.49 25.33 -2.83
CA GLY A 96 -10.55 25.55 -3.82
C GLY A 96 -10.21 26.74 -4.72
N GLU A 97 -9.81 27.86 -4.14
CA GLU A 97 -9.37 29.04 -4.91
C GLU A 97 -8.15 28.72 -5.77
N ALA A 98 -7.17 27.98 -5.22
CA ALA A 98 -6.00 27.54 -5.98
C ALA A 98 -6.39 26.58 -7.13
N ALA A 99 -7.36 25.70 -6.91
CA ALA A 99 -7.84 24.77 -7.94
C ALA A 99 -8.51 25.50 -9.11
N GLU A 100 -9.34 26.51 -8.81
CA GLU A 100 -9.96 27.37 -9.82
C GLU A 100 -8.91 28.14 -10.63
N SER A 101 -7.91 28.72 -9.95
CA SER A 101 -6.83 29.48 -10.60
C SER A 101 -5.99 28.61 -11.54
N LEU A 102 -5.61 27.42 -11.08
CA LEU A 102 -4.77 26.46 -11.83
C LEU A 102 -5.58 25.62 -12.83
N LYS A 103 -6.91 25.74 -12.84
CA LYS A 103 -7.84 24.97 -13.68
C LYS A 103 -7.65 23.46 -13.53
N VAL A 104 -7.46 23.01 -12.30
CA VAL A 104 -7.37 21.59 -11.91
C VAL A 104 -8.36 21.30 -10.78
N SER A 105 -8.45 20.05 -10.33
CA SER A 105 -9.24 19.71 -9.15
C SER A 105 -8.51 20.07 -7.84
N GLU A 106 -9.24 20.26 -6.75
CA GLU A 106 -8.66 20.41 -5.40
C GLU A 106 -7.72 19.26 -5.03
N ASP A 107 -8.11 18.01 -5.34
CA ASP A 107 -7.25 16.84 -5.12
C ASP A 107 -5.91 16.95 -5.85
N THR A 108 -5.91 17.53 -7.06
CA THR A 108 -4.71 17.74 -7.84
C THR A 108 -3.82 18.81 -7.20
N VAL A 109 -4.41 19.90 -6.69
CA VAL A 109 -3.68 20.92 -5.92
C VAL A 109 -3.03 20.31 -4.68
N LEU A 110 -3.78 19.54 -3.90
CA LEU A 110 -3.26 18.88 -2.69
C LEU A 110 -2.15 17.87 -3.01
N PHE A 111 -2.26 17.17 -4.15
CA PHE A 111 -1.20 16.31 -4.65
C PHE A 111 0.09 17.09 -4.93
N PHE A 112 0.01 18.18 -5.69
CA PHE A 112 1.18 19.02 -5.99
C PHE A 112 1.75 19.68 -4.73
N LEU A 113 0.90 20.16 -3.83
CA LEU A 113 1.33 20.70 -2.53
C LEU A 113 2.12 19.67 -1.72
N SER A 114 1.60 18.45 -1.62
CA SER A 114 2.29 17.33 -0.95
C SER A 114 3.63 17.01 -1.59
N ARG A 115 3.72 17.10 -2.93
CA ARG A 115 4.95 16.91 -3.70
C ARG A 115 5.98 18.02 -3.43
N LEU A 116 5.56 19.28 -3.42
CA LEU A 116 6.41 20.43 -3.10
C LEU A 116 6.99 20.33 -1.67
N ILE A 117 6.17 19.92 -0.69
CA ILE A 117 6.60 19.69 0.70
C ILE A 117 7.65 18.57 0.76
N LYS A 118 7.37 17.42 0.13
CA LYS A 118 8.29 16.27 0.09
C LYS A 118 9.64 16.64 -0.53
N ASN A 119 9.60 17.48 -1.58
CA ASN A 119 10.79 17.97 -2.27
C ASN A 119 11.47 19.14 -1.55
N LYS A 120 11.01 19.51 -0.34
CA LYS A 120 11.55 20.60 0.49
C LYS A 120 11.55 21.97 -0.21
N LYS A 121 10.65 22.16 -1.19
CA LYS A 121 10.45 23.46 -1.85
C LYS A 121 9.60 24.41 -1.00
N ILE A 122 8.73 23.85 -0.14
CA ILE A 122 7.89 24.58 0.80
C ILE A 122 7.83 23.84 2.14
N GLU A 123 7.53 24.57 3.22
CA GLU A 123 7.36 24.05 4.57
C GLU A 123 5.97 24.41 5.11
N VAL A 124 5.36 23.48 5.84
CA VAL A 124 4.09 23.73 6.53
C VAL A 124 4.38 24.29 7.90
N THR A 125 4.06 25.57 8.11
CA THR A 125 4.34 26.29 9.36
C THR A 125 3.20 26.21 10.37
N SER A 126 1.96 25.97 9.92
CA SER A 126 0.80 25.84 10.79
C SER A 126 -0.23 24.85 10.25
N LEU A 127 -0.95 24.21 11.16
CA LEU A 127 -2.09 23.35 10.88
C LEU A 127 -3.22 23.73 11.81
N LYS A 128 -4.45 23.82 11.28
CA LYS A 128 -5.67 24.09 12.04
C LYS A 128 -6.61 22.91 11.87
N LEU A 129 -7.20 22.43 12.95
CA LEU A 129 -8.30 21.47 12.91
C LEU A 129 -9.60 22.23 12.59
N LYS A 130 -10.43 21.66 11.71
CA LYS A 130 -11.79 22.15 11.45
C LYS A 130 -12.76 21.61 12.51
#